data_AF-A0A949LK79-F1
#
_entry.id   AF-A0A949LK79-F1
#
_cell.length_a   1.000
_cell.length_b   1.000
_cell.length_c   1.000
_cell.angle_alpha   90.00
_cell.angle_beta   90.00
_cell.angle_gamma   90.00
#
_symmetry.space_group_name_H-M   'P 1'
#
loop_
_entity.id
_entity.type
_entity.pdbx_description
1 polymer ?
#
loop_
_entity_poly.entity_id
_entity_poly.type
_entity_poly.pdbx_seq_one_letter_code
_entity_poly.pdbx_strand_id
1 'polypeptide(L)'
;MTAATTRKFTLDMNDRMDFEGSTLFRLVATSDFGDVKAGDKGGYVAHFNNVALDGEAWVDDGAIVKDDTSLILNDARVRKGVVIVNSMLFGKVELKGPQT
;
A
#
# COMPACT_ATOMS: atom_id res chain seq x y z
N MET A 1 17.71 17.99 16.98
CA MET A 1 16.29 17.65 17.12
C MET A 1 16.04 16.45 16.22
N THR A 2 15.76 15.28 16.78
CA THR A 2 15.30 14.14 15.98
C THR A 2 13.88 14.45 15.53
N ALA A 3 13.67 14.63 14.22
CA ALA A 3 12.31 14.68 13.69
C ALA A 3 11.63 13.36 14.10
N ALA A 4 10.52 13.45 14.84
CA ALA A 4 9.66 12.29 15.01
C ALA A 4 9.23 11.88 13.60
N THR A 5 9.64 10.71 13.13
CA THR A 5 9.22 10.20 11.84
C THR A 5 7.72 9.94 11.92
N THR A 6 6.91 10.89 11.48
CA THR A 6 5.47 10.71 11.37
C THR A 6 5.23 9.52 10.46
N ARG A 7 4.46 8.55 10.94
CA ARG A 7 4.09 7.36 10.17
C ARG A 7 3.33 7.84 8.92
N LYS A 8 3.67 7.29 7.75
CA LYS A 8 3.08 7.67 6.45
C LYS A 8 1.63 7.20 6.29
N PHE A 9 1.32 6.04 6.86
CA PHE A 9 0.00 5.44 6.83
C PHE A 9 -0.25 4.50 8.03
N THR A 10 -1.49 4.08 8.19
CA THR A 10 -1.92 3.01 9.10
C THR A 10 -2.76 1.96 8.36
N LEU A 11 -3.00 0.82 9.00
CA LEU A 11 -4.04 -0.13 8.62
C LEU A 11 -5.30 0.16 9.43
N ASP A 12 -6.44 0.23 8.75
CA ASP A 12 -7.75 0.26 9.41
C ASP A 12 -8.18 -1.19 9.72
N MET A 13 -8.21 -1.54 11.00
CA MET A 13 -8.56 -2.90 11.46
C MET A 13 -10.06 -3.22 11.33
N ASN A 14 -10.90 -2.19 11.13
CA ASN A 14 -12.34 -2.32 10.95
C ASN A 14 -12.74 -2.35 9.46
N ASP A 15 -11.94 -1.72 8.59
CA ASP A 15 -12.10 -1.76 7.14
C ASP A 15 -11.19 -2.87 6.56
N ARG A 16 -11.72 -4.09 6.55
CA ARG A 16 -11.01 -5.30 6.14
C ARG A 16 -11.85 -6.15 5.20
N MET A 17 -11.20 -7.01 4.43
CA MET A 17 -11.86 -7.98 3.56
C MET A 17 -11.11 -9.31 3.53
N ASP A 18 -11.84 -10.38 3.20
CA ASP A 18 -11.24 -11.67 2.89
C ASP A 18 -11.14 -11.84 1.38
N PHE A 19 -9.93 -12.14 0.90
CA PHE A 19 -9.64 -12.32 -0.52
C PHE A 19 -8.73 -13.54 -0.71
N GLU A 20 -9.21 -14.53 -1.48
CA GLU A 20 -8.46 -15.75 -1.81
C GLU A 20 -7.79 -16.45 -0.61
N GLY A 21 -8.46 -16.49 0.55
CA GLY A 21 -7.96 -17.13 1.76
C GLY A 21 -7.05 -16.26 2.63
N SER A 22 -6.90 -14.97 2.32
CA SER A 22 -6.17 -14.00 3.15
C SER A 22 -7.11 -12.91 3.67
N THR A 23 -6.97 -12.55 4.94
CA THR A 23 -7.60 -11.34 5.50
C THR A 23 -6.69 -10.15 5.25
N LEU A 24 -7.23 -9.10 4.65
CA LEU A 24 -6.50 -7.90 4.25
C LEU A 24 -7.12 -6.65 4.89
N PHE A 25 -6.31 -5.63 5.13
CA PHE A 25 -6.69 -4.39 5.80
C PHE A 25 -6.49 -3.18 4.89
N ARG A 26 -7.40 -2.23 4.98
CA ARG A 26 -7.36 -0.99 4.20
C ARG A 26 -6.21 -0.11 4.66
N LEU A 27 -5.41 0.38 3.71
CA LEU A 27 -4.45 1.45 3.97
C LEU A 27 -5.17 2.78 4.16
N VAL A 28 -4.74 3.55 5.16
CA VAL A 28 -5.19 4.93 5.39
C VAL A 28 -3.97 5.83 5.57
N ALA A 29 -3.81 6.81 4.68
CA ALA A 29 -2.72 7.76 4.76
C ALA A 29 -2.84 8.63 6.00
N THR A 30 -1.73 8.86 6.70
CA THR A 30 -1.68 9.68 7.93
C THR A 30 -0.90 10.97 7.73
N SER A 31 -0.29 11.15 6.56
CA SER A 31 0.41 12.35 6.12
C SER A 31 0.33 12.49 4.60
N ASP A 32 0.67 13.67 4.08
CA ASP A 32 0.81 13.92 2.64
C ASP A 32 2.15 13.38 2.12
N PHE A 33 2.15 12.74 0.94
CA PHE A 33 3.36 12.29 0.23
C PHE A 33 3.06 12.02 -1.25
N GLY A 34 3.90 12.57 -2.15
CA GLY A 34 3.63 12.53 -3.58
C GLY A 34 2.24 13.11 -3.92
N ASP A 35 1.41 12.30 -4.57
CA ASP A 35 0.02 12.58 -4.91
C ASP A 35 -1.01 12.18 -3.83
N VAL A 36 -0.58 11.51 -2.75
CA VAL A 36 -1.45 11.01 -1.67
C VAL A 36 -1.60 12.04 -0.56
N LYS A 37 -2.83 12.21 -0.06
CA LYS A 37 -3.20 13.14 1.01
C LYS A 37 -3.53 12.44 2.31
N ALA A 38 -3.26 13.11 3.43
CA ALA A 38 -3.66 12.61 4.73
C ALA A 38 -5.17 12.34 4.77
N GLY A 39 -5.56 11.14 5.22
CA GLY A 39 -6.94 10.65 5.22
C GLY A 39 -7.34 9.85 3.98
N ASP A 40 -6.53 9.83 2.91
CA ASP A 40 -6.83 9.02 1.73
C ASP A 40 -6.86 7.53 2.07
N LYS A 41 -7.89 6.86 1.55
CA LYS A 41 -8.02 5.40 1.60
C LYS A 41 -7.30 4.80 0.39
N GLY A 42 -6.30 3.96 0.65
CA GLY A 42 -5.57 3.20 -0.36
C GLY A 42 -6.21 1.84 -0.64
N GLY A 43 -5.41 0.90 -1.15
CA GLY A 43 -5.81 -0.48 -1.37
C GLY A 43 -5.77 -1.33 -0.10
N TYR A 44 -5.90 -2.64 -0.28
CA TYR A 44 -5.87 -3.62 0.80
C TYR A 44 -4.55 -4.36 0.84
N VAL A 45 -3.97 -4.50 2.04
CA VAL A 45 -2.73 -5.23 2.26
C VAL A 45 -2.86 -6.25 3.38
N ALA A 46 -2.13 -7.36 3.31
CA ALA A 46 -2.16 -8.39 4.35
C ALA A 46 -1.50 -7.90 5.65
N HIS A 47 -0.39 -7.20 5.52
CA HIS A 47 0.44 -6.77 6.64
C HIS A 47 0.94 -5.34 6.47
N PHE A 48 1.20 -4.69 7.61
CA PHE A 48 1.70 -3.32 7.65
C PHE A 48 3.04 -3.16 6.91
N ASN A 49 3.90 -4.17 6.95
CA ASN A 49 5.22 -4.19 6.32
C ASN A 49 5.18 -4.51 4.82
N ASN A 50 4.03 -4.81 4.23
CA ASN A 50 3.93 -4.99 2.77
C ASN A 50 4.22 -3.68 2.01
N VAL A 51 4.08 -2.52 2.66
CA VAL A 51 4.32 -1.20 2.05
C VAL A 51 5.36 -0.45 2.86
N ALA A 52 6.39 0.04 2.18
CA ALA A 52 7.48 0.77 2.81
C ALA A 52 7.03 2.11 3.37
N LEU A 53 7.58 2.48 4.53
CA LEU A 53 7.34 3.77 5.18
C LEU A 53 8.14 4.90 4.54
N ASP A 54 9.31 4.60 4.02
CA ASP A 54 10.16 5.50 3.26
C ASP A 54 9.71 5.60 1.81
N GLY A 55 10.17 6.66 1.16
CA GLY A 55 9.79 7.00 -0.21
C GLY A 55 8.28 7.13 -0.39
N GLU A 56 7.88 6.98 -1.64
CA GLU A 56 6.51 7.16 -2.08
C GLU A 56 5.70 5.86 -2.20
N ALA A 57 6.20 4.73 -1.67
CA ALA A 57 5.52 3.44 -1.78
C ALA A 57 4.04 3.50 -1.36
N TRP A 58 3.14 3.03 -2.23
CA TRP A 58 1.70 3.07 -1.99
C TRP A 58 0.91 2.09 -2.86
N VAL A 59 -0.24 1.70 -2.33
CA VAL A 59 -1.22 0.85 -3.01
C VAL A 59 -2.50 1.67 -3.11
N ASP A 60 -2.94 1.97 -4.32
CA ASP A 60 -4.15 2.76 -4.58
C ASP A 60 -5.43 1.95 -4.28
N ASP A 61 -6.54 2.66 -4.09
CA ASP A 61 -7.85 2.02 -3.98
C ASP A 61 -8.14 1.11 -5.17
N GLY A 62 -8.69 -0.07 -4.87
CA GLY A 62 -8.94 -1.14 -5.85
C GLY A 62 -7.69 -1.94 -6.27
N ALA A 63 -6.55 -1.76 -5.61
CA ALA A 63 -5.41 -2.67 -5.69
C ALA A 63 -5.26 -3.52 -4.43
N ILE A 64 -4.61 -4.68 -4.58
CA ILE A 64 -4.43 -5.68 -3.54
C ILE A 64 -2.96 -6.10 -3.48
N VAL A 65 -2.41 -6.15 -2.27
CA VAL A 65 -1.13 -6.82 -1.98
C VAL A 65 -1.39 -7.86 -0.90
N LYS A 66 -1.35 -9.14 -1.28
CA LYS A 66 -1.54 -10.23 -0.31
C LYS A 66 -0.20 -10.85 0.06
N ASP A 67 -0.24 -11.75 1.04
CA ASP A 67 0.89 -12.52 1.59
C ASP A 67 2.00 -11.73 2.30
N ASP A 68 2.72 -12.44 3.17
CA ASP A 68 3.79 -11.92 4.02
C ASP A 68 5.05 -11.52 3.22
N THR A 69 5.23 -12.07 2.01
CA THR A 69 6.45 -11.91 1.21
C THR A 69 6.35 -10.79 0.18
N SER A 70 5.14 -10.31 -0.13
CA SER A 70 4.95 -9.23 -1.08
C SER A 70 5.35 -7.88 -0.50
N LEU A 71 6.23 -7.16 -1.21
CA LEU A 71 6.84 -5.93 -0.72
C LEU A 71 6.77 -4.82 -1.77
N ILE A 72 6.25 -3.67 -1.40
CA ILE A 72 6.21 -2.43 -2.20
C ILE A 72 7.18 -1.43 -1.56
N LEU A 73 8.31 -1.20 -2.22
CA LEU A 73 9.47 -0.51 -1.65
C LEU A 73 9.83 0.77 -2.44
N ASN A 74 10.53 1.70 -1.77
CA ASN A 74 10.97 2.98 -2.32
C ASN A 74 9.79 3.81 -2.87
N ASP A 75 9.78 4.11 -4.17
CA ASP A 75 8.78 4.93 -4.84
C ASP A 75 7.82 4.09 -5.70
N ALA A 76 7.70 2.80 -5.39
CA ALA A 76 6.87 1.88 -6.14
C ALA A 76 5.37 2.12 -5.88
N ARG A 77 4.57 2.25 -6.93
CA ARG A 77 3.12 2.47 -6.86
C ARG A 77 2.37 1.30 -7.48
N VAL A 78 1.38 0.77 -6.75
CA VAL A 78 0.45 -0.23 -7.26
C VAL A 78 -0.89 0.46 -7.49
N ARG A 79 -1.26 0.62 -8.76
CA ARG A 79 -2.51 1.30 -9.15
C ARG A 79 -3.67 0.31 -9.19
N LYS A 80 -4.90 0.85 -9.22
CA LYS A 80 -6.16 0.10 -9.29
C LYS A 80 -6.12 -1.07 -10.29
N GLY A 81 -6.75 -2.18 -9.90
CA GLY A 81 -6.90 -3.37 -10.75
C GLY A 81 -5.67 -4.27 -10.80
N VAL A 82 -4.68 -4.03 -9.94
CA VAL A 82 -3.50 -4.88 -9.77
C VAL A 82 -3.63 -5.71 -8.49
N VAL A 83 -3.27 -6.99 -8.59
CA VAL A 83 -3.10 -7.90 -7.45
C VAL A 83 -1.65 -8.35 -7.43
N ILE A 84 -0.96 -8.08 -6.32
CA ILE A 84 0.43 -8.50 -6.07
C ILE A 84 0.42 -9.73 -5.18
N VAL A 85 1.17 -10.76 -5.61
CA VAL A 85 1.30 -12.05 -4.94
C VAL A 85 2.75 -12.52 -5.04
N ASN A 86 3.34 -12.89 -3.91
CA ASN A 86 4.69 -13.39 -3.75
C ASN A 86 5.73 -12.62 -4.60
N SER A 87 5.64 -11.29 -4.57
CA SER A 87 6.37 -10.42 -5.49
C SER A 87 6.92 -9.19 -4.79
N MET A 88 8.11 -8.75 -5.20
CA MET A 88 8.74 -7.53 -4.71
C MET A 88 8.77 -6.48 -5.82
N LEU A 89 8.26 -5.30 -5.50
CA LEU A 89 8.30 -4.10 -6.32
C LEU A 89 9.24 -3.09 -5.68
N PHE A 90 10.25 -2.63 -6.41
CA PHE A 90 11.26 -1.72 -5.87
C PHE A 90 11.65 -0.63 -6.88
N GLY A 91 12.12 0.50 -6.34
CA GLY A 91 12.54 1.65 -7.14
C GLY A 91 11.36 2.51 -7.58
N LYS A 92 11.52 3.25 -8.67
CA LYS A 92 10.52 4.18 -9.20
C LYS A 92 9.70 3.50 -10.29
N VAL A 93 8.76 2.64 -9.88
CA VAL A 93 7.93 1.82 -10.77
C VAL A 93 6.45 2.05 -10.49
N GLU A 94 5.64 2.08 -11.54
CA GLU A 94 4.18 2.08 -11.41
C GLU A 94 3.60 0.85 -12.10
N LEU A 95 2.92 -0.02 -11.36
CA LEU A 95 2.12 -1.09 -11.93
C LEU A 95 0.68 -0.62 -12.10
N LYS A 96 0.14 -0.77 -13.31
CA LYS A 96 -1.21 -0.34 -13.67
C LYS A 96 -2.01 -1.55 -14.12
N GLY A 97 -3.22 -1.68 -13.55
CA GLY A 97 -4.17 -2.68 -13.99
C GLY A 97 -4.73 -2.32 -15.37
N PRO A 98 -5.53 -3.22 -15.97
CA PRO A 98 -6.23 -2.94 -17.22
C PRO A 98 -7.01 -1.62 -17.12
N GLN A 99 -6.84 -0.78 -18.15
CA GLN A 99 -7.62 0.45 -18.27
C GLN A 99 -8.88 0.10 -19.08
N THR A 100 -10.05 0.20 -18.46
CA THR A 100 -11.36 0.10 -19.14
C THR A 100 -11.85 1.46 -19.55
#